data_AF-A0A367YZE8-F1
#
_entry.id   AF-A0A367YZE8-F1
#
_cell.length_a   1.000
_cell.length_b   1.000
_cell.length_c   1.000
_cell.angle_alpha   90.00
_cell.angle_beta   90.00
_cell.angle_gamma   90.00
#
_symmetry.space_group_name_H-M   'P 1'
#
loop_
_entity.id
_entity.type
_entity.pdbx_description
1 polymer ?
#
loop_
_entity_poly.entity_id
_entity_poly.type
_entity_poly.pdbx_seq_one_letter_code
_entity_poly.pdbx_strand_id
1 'polypeptide(L)' 'MGRGRRVLALLGALLFWFGLSMTLLFVAAAVWLLAHGTSPSWVVLAVTVACAVLGRLLIRLSGAPLSDALNV' A
#
# COMPACT_ATOMS: atom_id res chain seq x y z
N MET A 1 8.50 -13.17 -20.56
CA MET A 1 8.57 -12.01 -19.63
C MET A 1 10.03 -11.79 -19.23
N GLY A 2 10.62 -10.63 -19.51
CA GLY A 2 11.98 -10.34 -19.05
C GLY A 2 12.05 -10.32 -17.52
N ARG A 3 13.15 -10.83 -16.93
CA ARG A 3 13.36 -10.91 -15.47
C ARG A 3 13.05 -9.59 -14.75
N GLY A 4 13.49 -8.46 -15.31
CA GLY A 4 13.26 -7.13 -14.70
C GLY A 4 11.79 -6.76 -14.56
N ARG A 5 10.93 -7.17 -15.51
CA ARG A 5 9.49 -6.88 -15.47
C ARG A 5 8.77 -7.62 -14.34
N ARG A 6 9.19 -8.84 -14.04
CA ARG A 6 8.65 -9.66 -12.94
C ARG A 6 9.06 -9.09 -11.58
N VAL A 7 10.33 -8.71 -11.43
CA VAL A 7 10.83 -8.13 -10.16
C VAL A 7 10.14 -6.81 -9.84
N LEU A 8 9.93 -5.93 -10.85
CA LEU A 8 9.24 -4.65 -10.64
C LEU A 8 7.77 -4.85 -10.20
N ALA A 9 7.07 -5.81 -10.81
CA ALA A 9 5.71 -6.15 -10.44
C ALA A 9 5.62 -6.67 -8.99
N LEU A 10 6.56 -7.52 -8.59
CA LEU A 10 6.64 -8.11 -7.25
C LEU A 10 6.94 -7.05 -6.18
N LEU A 11 7.88 -6.14 -6.46
CA LEU A 11 8.16 -5.00 -5.58
C LEU A 11 6.96 -4.06 -5.46
N GLY A 12 6.26 -3.78 -6.56
CA GLY A 12 5.03 -2.99 -6.55
C GLY A 12 3.93 -3.65 -5.72
N ALA A 13 3.77 -4.96 -5.83
CA ALA A 13 2.80 -5.74 -5.05
C ALA A 13 3.11 -5.75 -3.56
N LEU A 14 4.38 -5.98 -3.18
CA LEU A 14 4.81 -5.91 -1.79
C LEU A 14 4.58 -4.52 -1.20
N LEU A 15 4.94 -3.47 -1.93
CA LEU A 15 4.73 -2.09 -1.49
C LEU A 15 3.24 -1.75 -1.36
N PHE A 16 2.42 -2.25 -2.29
CA PHE A 16 0.96 -2.08 -2.25
C PHE A 16 0.36 -2.75 -1.03
N TRP A 17 0.65 -4.04 -0.81
CA TRP A 17 0.12 -4.81 0.31
C TRP A 17 0.59 -4.26 1.66
N PHE A 18 1.86 -3.88 1.76
CA PHE A 18 2.40 -3.24 2.95
C PHE A 18 1.70 -1.90 3.25
N GLY A 19 1.59 -1.02 2.24
CA GLY A 19 0.89 0.25 2.37
C GLY A 19 -0.57 0.08 2.80
N LEU A 20 -1.29 -0.84 2.15
CA LEU A 20 -2.68 -1.16 2.45
C LEU A 20 -2.86 -1.66 3.90
N SER A 21 -2.00 -2.58 4.34
CA SER A 21 -2.06 -3.14 5.70
C SER A 21 -1.79 -2.06 6.74
N MET A 22 -0.82 -1.18 6.51
CA MET A 22 -0.52 -0.07 7.40
C MET A 22 -1.64 0.98 7.43
N THR A 23 -2.28 1.26 6.30
CA THR A 23 -3.46 2.12 6.26
C THR A 23 -4.62 1.53 7.06
N LEU A 24 -4.90 0.23 6.92
CA LEU A 24 -5.95 -0.45 7.70
C LEU A 24 -5.66 -0.41 9.20
N LEU A 25 -4.41 -0.70 9.59
CA LEU A 25 -3.97 -0.63 10.98
C LEU A 25 -4.11 0.79 11.53
N PHE A 26 -3.72 1.80 10.75
CA PHE A 26 -3.88 3.20 11.13
C PHE A 26 -5.35 3.57 11.30
N VAL A 27 -6.24 3.14 10.40
CA VAL A 27 -7.68 3.42 10.53
C VAL A 27 -8.23 2.81 11.82
N ALA A 28 -7.87 1.58 12.15
CA ALA A 28 -8.27 0.95 13.42
C ALA A 28 -7.75 1.73 14.64
N ALA A 29 -6.47 2.13 14.62
CA ALA A 29 -5.87 2.93 15.68
C ALA A 29 -6.50 4.33 15.79
N ALA A 30 -6.83 4.96 14.66
CA ALA A 30 -7.45 6.27 14.60
C ALA A 30 -8.87 6.25 15.17
N VAL A 31 -9.66 5.22 14.85
CA VAL A 31 -10.99 5.01 15.47
C VAL A 31 -10.86 4.87 16.98
N TRP A 32 -9.88 4.10 17.45
CA TRP A 32 -9.63 3.95 18.89
C TRP A 32 -9.21 5.27 19.54
N LEU A 33 -8.29 6.02 18.94
CA LEU A 33 -7.81 7.33 19.45
C LEU A 33 -8.95 8.35 19.55
N LEU A 34 -9.77 8.45 18.49
CA LEU A 34 -10.93 9.34 18.45
C LEU A 34 -11.96 8.97 19.51
N ALA A 35 -12.19 7.67 19.75
CA ALA A 35 -13.08 7.19 20.81
C ALA A 35 -12.57 7.55 22.22
N HIS A 36 -11.27 7.76 22.40
CA HIS A 36 -10.65 8.15 23.67
C HIS A 36 -10.33 9.66 23.74
N GLY A 37 -10.87 10.47 22.82
CA GLY A 37 -10.70 11.94 22.83
C GLY A 37 -9.30 12.41 22.43
N THR A 38 -8.51 11.56 21.79
CA THR A 38 -7.15 11.88 21.32
C THR A 38 -7.13 12.03 19.80
N SER A 39 -6.31 12.96 19.30
CA SER A 39 -6.24 13.25 17.86
C SER A 39 -5.24 12.34 17.15
N PRO A 40 -5.66 11.54 16.16
CA PRO A 40 -4.74 10.75 15.36
C PRO A 40 -3.89 11.64 14.45
N SER A 41 -2.65 11.23 14.20
CA SER A 41 -1.76 11.93 13.26
C SER A 41 -2.14 11.62 11.82
N TRP A 42 -2.94 12.49 11.21
CA TRP A 42 -3.37 12.38 9.81
C TRP A 42 -2.21 12.34 8.80
N VAL A 43 -1.02 12.80 9.19
CA VAL A 43 0.21 12.67 8.38
C VAL A 43 0.56 11.20 8.16
N VAL A 44 0.36 10.34 9.16
CA VAL A 44 0.62 8.90 9.04
C VAL A 44 -0.36 8.25 8.06
N LEU A 45 -1.62 8.68 8.05
CA LEU A 45 -2.57 8.24 7.02
C LEU A 45 -2.09 8.61 5.62
N ALA A 46 -1.68 9.85 5.41
CA ALA A 46 -1.21 10.32 4.11
C ALA A 46 0.01 9.50 3.63
N VAL A 47 0.97 9.21 4.51
CA VAL A 47 2.17 8.44 4.18
C VAL A 47 1.83 6.98 3.83
N THR A 48 0.97 6.33 4.61
CA THR A 48 0.59 4.93 4.36
C THR A 48 -0.22 4.78 3.08
N VAL A 49 -1.16 5.70 2.82
CA VAL A 49 -1.91 5.75 1.57
C VAL A 49 -0.99 6.02 0.37
N ALA A 50 -0.04 6.95 0.50
CA ALA A 50 0.93 7.23 -0.55
C ALA A 50 1.78 5.98 -0.88
N CYS A 51 2.20 5.20 0.11
CA CYS A 51 2.89 3.92 -0.12
C CYS A 51 2.03 2.93 -0.93
N ALA A 52 0.75 2.77 -0.57
CA ALA A 52 -0.16 1.91 -1.32
C ALA A 52 -0.33 2.40 -2.77
N VAL A 53 -0.50 3.71 -2.97
CA VAL A 53 -0.62 4.31 -4.31
C VAL A 53 0.65 4.11 -5.13
N LEU A 54 1.83 4.29 -4.55
CA LEU A 54 3.11 4.04 -5.22
C LEU A 54 3.28 2.58 -5.62
N GLY A 55 2.90 1.63 -4.75
CA GLY A 55 2.89 0.20 -5.08
C GLY A 55 2.01 -0.10 -6.29
N ARG A 56 0.79 0.47 -6.33
CA ARG A 56 -0.12 0.36 -7.47
C ARG A 56 0.48 0.97 -8.75
N LEU A 57 1.16 2.11 -8.63
CA LEU A 57 1.80 2.79 -9.76
C LEU A 57 2.92 1.93 -10.35
N LEU A 58 3.76 1.33 -9.50
CA LEU A 58 4.84 0.42 -9.92
C LEU A 58 4.30 -0.82 -10.65
N ILE A 59 3.19 -1.40 -10.17
CA ILE A 59 2.51 -2.50 -10.86
C ILE A 59 2.05 -2.06 -12.26
N ARG A 60 1.40 -0.88 -12.36
CA ARG A 60 0.96 -0.35 -13.66
C ARG A 60 2.11 -0.10 -14.63
N LEU A 61 3.21 0.47 -14.14
CA LEU A 61 4.42 0.72 -14.94
C LEU A 61 5.11 -0.57 -15.38
N SER A 62 4.95 -1.66 -14.63
CA SER A 62 5.50 -2.97 -15.01
C SER A 62 4.80 -3.60 -16.22
N GLY A 63 3.60 -3.13 -16.60
CA GLY A 63 2.80 -3.74 -17.67
C GLY A 63 2.35 -5.18 -17.38
N ALA A 64 2.40 -5.62 -16.12
CA ALA A 64 1.81 -6.88 -15.67
C ALA A 64 0.32 -6.68 -15.34
N PRO A 65 -0.54 -7.69 -15.57
CA PRO A 65 -1.91 -7.65 -15.11
C PRO A 65 -1.94 -7.48 -13.58
N LEU A 66 -2.81 -6.60 -13.09
CA LEU A 66 -2.90 -6.32 -11.66
C LEU A 66 -3.22 -7.57 -10.84
N SER A 67 -4.03 -8.48 -11.40
CA SER A 67 -4.36 -9.78 -10.81
C SER A 67 -3.11 -10.65 -10.62
N ASP A 68 -2.27 -10.79 -11.65
CA ASP A 68 -1.04 -11.59 -11.57
C ASP A 68 -0.01 -10.96 -10.62
N ALA A 69 0.04 -9.63 -10.58
CA ALA A 69 0.96 -8.93 -9.68
C ALA A 69 0.50 -9.02 -8.22
N LEU A 70 -0.80 -9.03 -7.94
CA LEU A 70 -1.32 -9.11 -6.57
C LEU A 70 -1.48 -10.53 -6.04
N ASN A 71 -1.58 -11.52 -6.92
CA ASN A 71 -1.66 -12.96 -6.60
C ASN A 71 -0.26 -13.57 -6.42
N VAL A 72 0.60 -12.87 -5.67
CA VAL A 72 1.95 -13.34 -5.31
C VAL A 72 1.88 -14.61 -4.46
#